data_AF-K9UIV2-F1
#
_entry.id   AF-K9UIV2-F1
#
_cell.length_a   1.000
_cell.length_b   1.000
_cell.length_c   1.000
_cell.angle_alpha   90.00
_cell.angle_beta   90.00
_cell.angle_gamma   90.00
#
_symmetry.space_group_name_H-M   'P 1'
#
loop_
_entity.id
_entity.type
_entity.pdbx_description
1 polymer ?
#
loop_
_entity_poly.entity_id
_entity_poly.type
_entity_poly.pdbx_seq_one_letter_code
_entity_poly.pdbx_strand_id
1 'polypeptide(L)'
;MPTNEDPSIPDSLHQLAIQLGQPLDRAIIDSVYQHAQNLLSHISPTPVTLARVAGVLLVYHIQNPEAEELKWFNAQIEQCVDDEEVEESIESLHRIDGL
;
A
#
# COMPACT_ATOMS: atom_id res chain seq x y z
N MET A 1 -5.26 3.54 -32.29
CA MET A 1 -4.85 2.41 -31.43
C MET A 1 -5.21 2.81 -30.02
N PRO A 2 -6.06 2.08 -29.27
CA PRO A 2 -6.17 2.37 -27.84
C PRO A 2 -4.86 1.91 -27.22
N THR A 3 -4.09 2.83 -26.64
CA THR A 3 -3.04 2.48 -25.68
C THR A 3 -3.77 1.92 -24.47
N ASN A 4 -3.91 0.59 -24.42
CA ASN A 4 -4.18 -0.11 -23.18
C ASN A 4 -2.90 -0.05 -22.33
N GLU A 5 -2.56 1.14 -21.88
CA GLU A 5 -1.57 1.32 -20.83
C GLU A 5 -2.30 0.97 -19.54
N ASP A 6 -2.00 -0.20 -18.98
CA ASP A 6 -2.41 -0.50 -17.62
C ASP A 6 -1.95 0.66 -16.73
N PRO A 7 -2.85 1.29 -15.95
CA PRO A 7 -2.49 2.45 -15.17
C PRO A 7 -1.35 2.08 -14.22
N SER A 8 -0.37 2.98 -14.10
CA SER A 8 0.74 2.75 -13.18
C SER A 8 0.21 2.62 -11.74
N ILE A 9 0.95 1.94 -10.86
CA ILE A 9 0.57 1.83 -9.44
C ILE A 9 0.34 3.23 -8.82
N PRO A 10 1.21 4.24 -9.02
CA PRO A 10 0.94 5.61 -8.56
C PRO A 10 -0.35 6.21 -9.12
N ASP A 11 -0.67 6.02 -10.39
CA ASP A 11 -1.93 6.54 -10.96
C ASP A 11 -3.15 5.86 -10.33
N SER A 12 -3.06 4.56 -10.07
CA SER A 12 -4.08 3.79 -9.37
C SER A 12 -4.27 4.28 -7.93
N LEU A 13 -3.18 4.56 -7.20
CA LEU A 13 -3.23 5.14 -5.85
C LEU A 13 -3.87 6.53 -5.84
N HIS A 14 -3.53 7.36 -6.82
CA HIS A 14 -4.12 8.69 -6.96
C HIS A 14 -5.64 8.61 -7.22
N GLN A 15 -6.08 7.69 -8.08
CA GLN A 15 -7.52 7.42 -8.29
C GLN A 15 -8.20 6.90 -7.01
N LEU A 16 -7.55 6.00 -6.27
CA LEU A 16 -8.07 5.49 -5.00
C LEU A 16 -8.23 6.61 -3.97
N ALA A 17 -7.24 7.51 -3.85
CA ALA A 17 -7.31 8.67 -2.96
C ALA A 17 -8.53 9.56 -3.26
N ILE A 18 -8.81 9.81 -4.54
CA ILE A 18 -10.01 10.53 -4.99
C ILE A 18 -11.29 9.79 -4.59
N GLN A 19 -11.34 8.46 -4.77
CA GLN A 19 -12.49 7.64 -4.38
C GLN A 19 -12.73 7.62 -2.87
N LEU A 20 -11.66 7.71 -2.07
CA LEU A 20 -11.71 7.84 -0.62
C LEU A 20 -12.07 9.27 -0.15
N GLY A 21 -12.33 10.20 -1.09
CA GLY A 21 -12.77 11.57 -0.81
C GLY A 21 -11.65 12.54 -0.42
N GLN A 22 -10.39 12.13 -0.58
CA GLN A 22 -9.20 12.89 -0.22
C GLN A 22 -8.24 12.94 -1.42
N PRO A 23 -8.45 13.85 -2.38
CA PRO A 23 -7.54 14.00 -3.51
C PRO A 23 -6.17 14.46 -3.00
N LEU A 24 -5.19 13.56 -3.05
CA LEU A 24 -3.82 13.84 -2.61
C LEU A 24 -2.96 14.35 -3.77
N ASP A 25 -2.02 15.24 -3.45
CA ASP A 25 -1.03 15.69 -4.42
C ASP A 25 -0.13 14.56 -4.90
N ARG A 26 0.36 14.69 -6.14
CA ARG A 26 1.24 13.68 -6.75
C ARG A 26 2.49 13.38 -5.92
N ALA A 27 3.06 14.39 -5.26
CA ALA A 27 4.20 14.22 -4.37
C ALA A 27 3.92 13.29 -3.17
N ILE A 28 2.70 13.35 -2.63
CA ILE A 28 2.28 12.48 -1.52
C ILE A 28 2.10 11.04 -2.04
N ILE A 29 1.43 10.88 -3.19
CA ILE A 29 1.24 9.58 -3.84
C ILE A 29 2.58 8.92 -4.15
N ASP A 30 3.52 9.66 -4.74
CA ASP A 30 4.86 9.15 -5.04
C ASP A 30 5.61 8.79 -3.74
N SER A 31 5.46 9.58 -2.67
CA SER A 31 6.05 9.26 -1.36
C SER A 31 5.47 7.98 -0.75
N VAL A 32 4.16 7.75 -0.84
CA VAL A 32 3.51 6.51 -0.36
C VAL A 32 4.01 5.31 -1.17
N TYR A 33 4.09 5.46 -2.49
CA TYR A 33 4.60 4.41 -3.36
C TYR A 33 6.08 4.08 -3.07
N GLN A 34 6.93 5.10 -2.91
CA GLN A 34 8.33 4.91 -2.51
C GLN A 34 8.45 4.24 -1.14
N HIS A 35 7.58 4.58 -0.18
CA HIS A 35 7.57 3.93 1.13
C HIS A 35 7.26 2.43 0.99
N ALA A 36 6.25 2.05 0.21
CA ALA A 36 5.94 0.64 -0.05
C ALA A 36 7.10 -0.10 -0.72
N GLN A 37 7.77 0.54 -1.70
CA GLN A 37 8.96 -0.02 -2.34
C GLN A 37 10.11 -0.24 -1.35
N ASN A 38 10.35 0.72 -0.46
CA ASN A 38 11.39 0.60 0.55
C ASN A 38 11.10 -0.52 1.56
N LEU A 39 9.84 -0.63 2.03
CA LEU A 39 9.43 -1.70 2.93
C LEU A 39 9.67 -3.07 2.31
N LEU A 40 9.32 -3.25 1.04
CA LEU A 40 9.45 -4.53 0.33
C LEU A 40 10.82 -4.72 -0.35
N SER A 41 11.77 -3.80 -0.18
CA SER A 41 13.06 -3.83 -0.89
C SER A 41 13.94 -5.05 -0.58
N HIS A 42 13.65 -5.75 0.50
CA HIS A 42 14.32 -6.98 0.93
C HIS A 42 13.80 -8.23 0.20
N ILE A 43 12.69 -8.14 -0.53
CA ILE A 43 12.13 -9.19 -1.38
C ILE A 43 11.97 -8.70 -2.83
N SER A 44 11.55 -9.58 -3.73
CA SER A 44 11.20 -9.24 -5.12
C SER A 44 9.69 -9.39 -5.31
N PRO A 45 8.89 -8.42 -4.84
CA PRO A 45 7.45 -8.60 -4.77
C PRO A 45 6.80 -8.59 -6.15
N THR A 46 5.67 -9.27 -6.28
CA THR A 46 4.83 -9.09 -7.48
C THR A 46 4.30 -7.65 -7.56
N PRO A 47 4.01 -7.13 -8.77
CA PRO A 47 3.39 -5.81 -8.92
C PRO A 47 2.07 -5.66 -8.15
N VAL A 48 1.31 -6.75 -8.01
CA VAL A 48 0.03 -6.77 -7.29
C VAL A 48 0.27 -6.62 -5.79
N THR A 49 1.22 -7.37 -5.22
CA THR A 49 1.57 -7.30 -3.80
C THR A 49 2.08 -5.91 -3.42
N LEU A 50 2.96 -5.32 -4.25
CA LEU A 50 3.40 -3.93 -4.06
C LEU A 50 2.22 -2.94 -4.10
N ALA A 51 1.30 -3.10 -5.04
CA ALA A 51 0.12 -2.24 -5.15
C ALA A 51 -0.79 -2.34 -3.91
N ARG A 52 -0.96 -3.55 -3.35
CA ARG A 52 -1.76 -3.77 -2.14
C ARG A 52 -1.12 -3.14 -0.91
N VAL A 53 0.19 -3.32 -0.69
CA VAL A 53 0.91 -2.66 0.41
C VAL A 53 0.80 -1.14 0.29
N ALA A 54 1.05 -0.58 -0.90
CA ALA A 54 0.92 0.85 -1.13
C ALA A 54 -0.52 1.36 -0.90
N GLY A 55 -1.52 0.56 -1.24
CA GLY A 55 -2.93 0.84 -0.94
C GLY A 55 -3.24 0.90 0.56
N VAL A 56 -2.73 -0.06 1.35
CA VAL A 56 -2.87 -0.05 2.81
C VAL A 56 -2.23 1.20 3.41
N LEU A 57 -0.99 1.52 3.01
CA LEU A 57 -0.29 2.73 3.46
C LEU A 57 -1.08 4.01 3.11
N LEU A 58 -1.67 4.07 1.91
CA LEU A 58 -2.48 5.21 1.48
C LEU A 58 -3.73 5.37 2.37
N VAL A 59 -4.45 4.28 2.64
CA VAL A 59 -5.65 4.30 3.49
C VAL A 59 -5.31 4.82 4.88
N TYR A 60 -4.26 4.31 5.51
CA TYR A 60 -3.84 4.82 6.81
C TYR A 60 -3.33 6.26 6.75
N HIS A 61 -2.63 6.66 5.69
CA HIS A 61 -2.20 8.06 5.51
C HIS A 61 -3.40 9.01 5.53
N ILE A 62 -4.51 8.63 4.89
CA ILE A 62 -5.73 9.42 4.81
C ILE A 62 -6.52 9.40 6.13
N GLN A 63 -6.64 8.23 6.76
CA GLN A 63 -7.55 8.03 7.89
C GLN A 63 -6.88 8.28 9.25
N ASN A 64 -5.71 7.67 9.49
CA ASN A 64 -4.99 7.75 10.76
C ASN A 64 -3.51 7.37 10.59
N PRO A 65 -2.63 8.33 10.21
CA PRO A 65 -1.24 8.04 9.91
C PRO A 65 -0.41 7.63 11.14
N GLU A 66 -0.92 7.84 12.35
CA GLU A 66 -0.23 7.50 13.60
C GLU A 66 -0.75 6.21 14.25
N ALA A 67 -1.68 5.50 13.57
CA ALA A 67 -2.27 4.25 14.05
C ALA A 67 -1.19 3.24 14.47
N GLU A 68 -1.36 2.63 15.65
CA GLU A 68 -0.45 1.58 16.12
C GLU A 68 -0.47 0.37 15.19
N GLU A 69 -1.60 0.10 14.55
CA GLU A 69 -1.77 -0.93 13.52
C GLU A 69 -0.87 -0.69 12.31
N LEU A 70 -0.71 0.56 11.85
CA LEU A 70 0.20 0.88 10.75
C LEU A 70 1.66 0.61 11.15
N LYS A 71 2.04 0.93 12.39
CA LYS A 71 3.39 0.65 12.90
C LYS A 71 3.62 -0.86 13.00
N TRP A 72 2.64 -1.59 13.51
CA TRP A 72 2.68 -3.06 13.55
C TRP A 72 2.80 -3.65 12.14
N PHE A 73 1.97 -3.18 11.20
CA PHE A 73 1.96 -3.65 9.82
C PHE A 73 3.32 -3.44 9.15
N ASN A 74 3.88 -2.23 9.23
CA ASN A 74 5.21 -1.96 8.67
C ASN A 74 6.28 -2.90 9.25
N ALA A 75 6.25 -3.12 10.57
CA ALA A 75 7.19 -4.02 11.23
C ALA A 75 6.97 -5.50 10.85
N GLN A 76 5.76 -5.92 10.49
CA GLN A 76 5.50 -7.26 9.94
C GLN A 76 6.04 -7.37 8.51
N ILE A 77 5.75 -6.40 7.65
CA ILE A 77 6.20 -6.41 6.25
C ILE A 77 7.73 -6.48 6.16
N GLU A 78 8.46 -5.77 7.02
CA GLU A 78 9.93 -5.82 7.08
C GLU A 78 10.51 -7.21 7.44
N GLN A 79 9.69 -8.11 7.99
CA GLN A 79 10.09 -9.45 8.40
C GLN A 79 9.66 -10.53 7.39
N CYS A 80 8.83 -10.19 6.41
CA CYS A 80 8.37 -11.14 5.41
C CYS A 80 9.52 -11.64 4.54
N VAL A 81 9.48 -12.89 4.09
CA VAL A 81 10.51 -13.44 3.20
C VAL A 81 10.05 -13.60 1.76
N ASP A 82 8.75 -13.52 1.51
CA ASP A 82 8.14 -13.63 0.18
C ASP A 82 6.78 -12.91 0.09
N ASP A 83 6.18 -12.95 -1.10
CA ASP A 83 4.87 -12.35 -1.36
C ASP A 83 3.75 -12.99 -0.53
N GLU A 84 3.80 -14.29 -0.23
CA GLU A 84 2.73 -14.99 0.49
C GLU A 84 2.59 -14.46 1.91
N GLU A 85 3.71 -14.31 2.63
CA GLU A 85 3.71 -13.75 3.99
C GLU A 85 3.24 -12.29 4.04
N VAL A 86 3.53 -11.51 2.98
CA VAL A 86 3.02 -10.14 2.84
C VAL A 86 1.49 -10.14 2.71
N GLU A 87 0.95 -11.02 1.88
CA GLU A 87 -0.50 -11.13 1.70
C GLU A 87 -1.21 -11.57 2.99
N GLU A 88 -0.62 -12.52 3.73
CA GLU A 88 -1.13 -12.93 5.06
C GLU A 88 -1.12 -11.78 6.08
N SER A 89 -0.09 -10.92 6.03
CA SER A 89 0.01 -9.73 6.87
C SER A 89 -1.09 -8.72 6.55
N ILE A 90 -1.38 -8.49 5.26
CA ILE A 90 -2.48 -7.63 4.80
C ILE A 90 -3.84 -8.19 5.25
N GLU A 91 -4.06 -9.49 5.11
CA GLU A 91 -5.30 -10.13 5.55
C GLU A 91 -5.50 -10.08 7.07
N SER A 92 -4.40 -10.17 7.82
CA SER A 92 -4.44 -10.09 9.28
C SER A 92 -4.81 -8.71 9.78
N LEU A 93 -4.40 -7.66 9.05
CA LEU A 93 -4.82 -6.28 9.34
C LEU A 93 -6.34 -6.10 9.19
N HIS A 94 -6.92 -6.58 8.09
CA HIS A 94 -8.38 -6.52 7.89
C HIS A 94 -9.20 -7.31 8.93
N ARG A 95 -8.62 -8.33 9.56
CA ARG A 95 -9.29 -9.06 10.65
C ARG A 95 -9.33 -8.26 11.95
N ILE A 96 -8.38 -7.35 12.17
CA ILE A 96 -8.34 -6.51 13.38
C ILE A 96 -9.40 -5.41 13.31
N ASP A 97 -9.62 -4.80 12.12
CA ASP A 97 -10.67 -3.81 11.87
C ASP A 97 -12.12 -4.35 12.03
N GLY A 98 -12.29 -5.68 12.11
CA GLY A 98 -13.60 -6.35 12.19
C GLY A 98 -14.06 -6.77 13.59
N LEU A 99 -13.29 -6.47 14.65
CA LEU A 99 -13.60 -6.80 16.05
C LEU A 99 -14.05 -5.57 16.85
#